data_AF-A0A347WJB5-F1
#
_entry.id   AF-A0A347WJB5-F1
#
_cell.length_a   1.000
_cell.length_b   1.000
_cell.length_c   1.000
_cell.angle_alpha   90.00
_cell.angle_beta   90.00
_cell.angle_gamma   90.00
#
_symmetry.space_group_name_H-M   'P 1'
#
loop_
_entity.id
_entity.type
_entity.pdbx_description
1 polymer ?
#
loop_
_entity_poly.entity_id
_entity_poly.type
_entity_poly.pdbx_seq_one_letter_code
_entity_poly.pdbx_strand_id
1 'polypeptide(L)'
;MQSHYLELSPHEDGKRWIAEITGPDEAFGLKREFQPEITPGVYQIFDGYYQIHGIFPGITPFQKEYVIVQDGQMTRRVSYQVIRQNIPAIVAYTPQRKERLIYQIKEQFKEIYEAAPYYFVQEELLQQEESLGMVDTSEALLHGLTTILKQKDQMIAYYQKAHEAGYDAWG
;
A
#
# COMPACT_ATOMS: atom_id res chain seq x y z
N MET A 1 12.50 -0.35 7.37
CA MET A 1 12.25 0.35 6.10
C MET A 1 11.79 1.75 6.40
N GLN A 2 12.31 2.76 5.71
CA GLN A 2 11.83 4.13 5.86
C GLN A 2 10.62 4.33 4.94
N SER A 3 9.51 4.79 5.51
CA SER A 3 8.29 5.14 4.77
C SER A 3 7.98 6.62 4.97
N HIS A 4 7.29 7.20 4.00
CA HIS A 4 6.79 8.56 4.05
C HIS A 4 5.30 8.58 3.71
N TYR A 5 4.57 9.58 4.20
CA TYR A 5 3.16 9.75 3.89
C TYR A 5 2.99 10.94 2.95
N LEU A 6 2.27 10.71 1.85
CA LEU A 6 1.90 11.75 0.89
C LEU A 6 0.40 12.00 0.97
N GLU A 7 0.05 13.23 1.34
CA GLU A 7 -1.33 13.70 1.38
C GLU A 7 -1.71 14.35 0.05
N LEU A 8 -2.74 13.83 -0.61
CA LEU A 8 -3.23 14.35 -1.88
C LEU A 8 -4.70 14.76 -1.76
N SER A 9 -4.98 15.99 -2.16
CA SER A 9 -6.32 16.43 -2.51
C SER A 9 -6.65 16.05 -3.95
N PRO A 10 -7.94 15.84 -4.31
CA PRO A 10 -8.34 15.57 -5.68
C PRO A 10 -7.99 16.73 -6.63
N HIS A 11 -7.69 16.41 -7.88
CA HIS A 11 -7.59 17.39 -8.95
C HIS A 11 -8.98 17.86 -9.41
N GLU A 12 -9.05 18.79 -10.36
CA GLU A 12 -10.29 19.28 -10.99
C GLU A 12 -11.19 18.18 -11.57
N ASP A 13 -10.61 17.03 -11.97
CA ASP A 13 -11.36 15.87 -12.46
C ASP A 13 -11.93 14.99 -11.33
N GLY A 14 -11.78 15.42 -10.08
CA GLY A 14 -12.23 14.73 -8.88
C GLY A 14 -11.35 13.55 -8.48
N LYS A 15 -10.19 13.34 -9.12
CA LYS A 15 -9.34 12.17 -8.89
C LYS A 15 -8.06 12.52 -8.12
N ARG A 16 -7.63 11.56 -7.32
CA ARG A 16 -6.30 11.45 -6.73
C ARG A 16 -5.89 9.99 -6.75
N TRP A 17 -4.61 9.72 -6.98
CA TRP A 17 -4.06 8.38 -6.92
C TRP A 17 -2.53 8.41 -7.01
N ILE A 18 -1.92 7.34 -6.49
CA ILE A 18 -0.52 7.00 -6.70
C ILE A 18 -0.48 5.61 -7.33
N ALA A 19 0.32 5.46 -8.39
CA ALA A 19 0.63 4.16 -8.98
C ALA A 19 2.14 3.94 -8.95
N GLU A 20 2.59 2.86 -8.33
CA GLU A 20 3.98 2.42 -8.42
C GLU A 20 4.21 1.78 -9.78
N ILE A 21 5.36 2.07 -10.39
CA ILE A 21 5.83 1.40 -11.59
C ILE A 21 6.56 0.14 -11.16
N THR A 22 6.07 -1.03 -11.57
CA THR A 22 6.58 -2.31 -11.07
C THR A 22 7.31 -3.16 -12.11
N GLY A 23 7.22 -2.76 -13.39
CA GLY A 23 7.89 -3.45 -14.46
C GLY A 23 7.44 -2.98 -15.85
N PRO A 24 7.82 -3.72 -16.91
CA PRO A 24 7.32 -3.48 -18.25
C PRO A 24 5.87 -3.94 -18.40
N ASP A 25 5.14 -3.31 -19.31
CA ASP A 25 3.81 -3.73 -19.76
C ASP A 25 3.80 -3.76 -21.29
N GLU A 26 3.28 -4.83 -21.90
CA GLU A 26 3.34 -5.03 -23.35
C GLU A 26 2.47 -4.02 -24.13
N ALA A 27 1.37 -3.55 -23.55
CA ALA A 27 0.41 -2.67 -24.20
C ALA A 27 0.73 -1.18 -23.98
N PHE A 28 1.18 -0.83 -22.77
CA PHE A 28 1.35 0.55 -22.31
C PHE A 28 2.81 0.92 -21.97
N GLY A 29 3.73 -0.04 -22.09
CA GLY A 29 5.16 0.12 -21.87
C GLY A 29 5.60 0.10 -20.40
N LEU A 30 4.70 0.46 -19.46
CA LEU A 30 4.95 0.46 -18.01
C LEU A 30 3.78 -0.20 -17.27
N LYS A 31 4.10 -1.20 -16.46
CA LYS A 31 3.16 -1.81 -15.51
C LYS A 31 2.98 -0.88 -14.33
N ARG A 32 1.72 -0.64 -13.97
CA ARG A 32 1.31 0.30 -12.92
C ARG A 32 0.46 -0.42 -11.89
N GLU A 33 0.88 -0.34 -10.64
CA GLU A 33 0.16 -0.88 -9.51
C GLU A 33 -0.33 0.27 -8.62
N PHE A 34 -1.65 0.49 -8.63
CA PHE A 34 -2.27 1.54 -7.85
C PHE A 34 -2.16 1.22 -6.35
N GLN A 35 -1.58 2.16 -5.61
CA GLN A 35 -1.38 2.03 -4.18
C GLN A 35 -2.67 2.40 -3.44
N PRO A 36 -3.08 1.62 -2.42
CA PRO A 36 -4.26 1.94 -1.64
C PRO A 36 -4.04 3.18 -0.77
N GLU A 37 -5.13 3.87 -0.46
CA GLU A 37 -5.16 4.92 0.55
C GLU A 37 -5.11 4.27 1.95
N ILE A 38 -4.21 4.73 2.83
CA ILE A 38 -4.18 4.30 4.24
C ILE A 38 -5.37 4.89 5.00
N THR A 39 -5.63 6.16 4.73
CA THR A 39 -6.85 6.90 5.08
C THR A 39 -7.20 7.82 3.92
N PRO A 40 -8.41 8.37 3.84
CA PRO A 40 -8.84 9.17 2.69
C PRO A 40 -7.84 10.28 2.32
N GLY A 41 -7.19 10.15 1.16
CA GLY A 41 -6.22 11.10 0.62
C GLY A 41 -4.78 10.90 1.09
N VAL A 42 -4.51 9.93 1.96
CA VAL A 42 -3.17 9.68 2.49
C VAL A 42 -2.62 8.37 1.92
N TYR A 43 -1.46 8.45 1.30
CA TYR A 43 -0.77 7.30 0.72
C TYR A 43 0.57 7.10 1.42
N GLN A 44 0.88 5.86 1.77
CA GLN A 44 2.22 5.49 2.21
C GLN A 44 3.11 5.27 0.98
N ILE A 45 4.20 6.02 0.89
CA ILE A 45 5.18 5.96 -0.20
C ILE A 45 6.54 5.53 0.34
N PHE A 46 7.29 4.84 -0.52
CA PHE A 46 8.62 4.33 -0.24
C PHE A 46 9.53 4.63 -1.42
N ASP A 47 10.81 4.35 -1.28
CA ASP A 47 11.73 4.43 -2.41
C ASP A 47 11.23 3.58 -3.59
N GLY A 48 11.24 4.19 -4.77
CA GLY A 48 10.61 3.61 -5.95
C GLY A 48 10.28 4.63 -7.03
N TYR A 49 9.56 4.14 -8.04
CA TYR A 49 9.19 4.89 -9.23
C TYR A 49 7.67 4.96 -9.27
N TYR A 50 7.12 6.15 -9.45
CA TYR A 50 5.67 6.34 -9.36
C TYR A 50 5.15 7.20 -10.49
N GLN A 51 3.87 7.03 -10.78
CA GLN A 51 3.04 8.02 -11.46
C GLN A 51 2.02 8.55 -10.45
N ILE A 52 1.95 9.87 -10.30
CA ILE A 52 1.10 10.53 -9.30
C ILE A 52 0.10 11.46 -9.98
N HIS A 53 -1.12 11.49 -9.45
CA HIS A 53 -2.13 12.46 -9.81
C HIS A 53 -2.84 12.99 -8.57
N GLY A 54 -2.95 14.32 -8.46
CA GLY A 54 -3.58 14.99 -7.33
C GLY A 54 -2.91 16.32 -7.00
N ILE A 55 -3.32 16.93 -5.89
CA ILE A 55 -2.85 18.22 -5.42
C ILE A 55 -2.19 18.04 -4.05
N PHE A 56 -0.94 18.50 -3.93
CA PHE A 56 -0.25 18.64 -2.66
C PHE A 56 -0.08 20.14 -2.33
N PRO A 57 -0.37 20.59 -1.09
CA PRO A 57 -0.27 22.00 -0.72
C PRO A 57 1.12 22.59 -0.97
N GLY A 58 1.17 23.82 -1.51
CA GLY A 58 2.42 24.57 -1.66
C GLY A 58 3.31 24.18 -2.84
N ILE A 59 2.90 23.23 -3.70
CA ILE A 59 3.64 22.87 -4.92
C ILE A 59 2.72 22.80 -6.13
N THR A 60 3.29 22.75 -7.35
CA THR A 60 2.47 22.55 -8.56
C THR A 60 1.73 21.21 -8.50
N PRO A 61 0.46 21.12 -8.94
CA PRO A 61 -0.29 19.87 -8.96
C PRO A 61 0.43 18.74 -9.73
N PHE A 62 0.18 17.50 -9.31
CA PHE A 62 0.63 16.32 -10.05
C PHE A 62 -0.39 15.98 -11.14
N GLN A 63 0.02 16.08 -12.40
CA GLN A 63 -0.82 15.77 -13.56
C GLN A 63 -0.32 14.51 -14.26
N LYS A 64 -0.66 13.34 -13.71
CA LYS A 64 -0.14 12.03 -14.17
C LYS A 64 1.39 12.03 -14.28
N GLU A 65 2.02 12.69 -13.33
CA GLU A 65 3.43 13.04 -13.34
C GLU A 65 4.27 11.85 -12.87
N TYR A 66 5.33 11.55 -13.61
CA TYR A 66 6.28 10.55 -13.14
C TYR A 66 7.25 11.17 -12.13
N VAL A 67 7.48 10.43 -11.06
CA VAL A 67 8.38 10.81 -9.98
C VAL A 67 9.27 9.64 -9.58
N ILE A 68 10.43 9.96 -9.01
CA ILE A 68 11.34 9.00 -8.40
C ILE A 68 11.45 9.38 -6.93
N VAL A 69 11.25 8.41 -6.04
CA VAL A 69 11.47 8.57 -4.60
C VAL A 69 12.72 7.78 -4.23
N GLN A 70 13.71 8.44 -3.66
CA GLN A 70 14.97 7.84 -3.21
C GLN A 70 15.43 8.55 -1.95
N ASP A 71 15.82 7.79 -0.92
CA ASP A 71 16.31 8.31 0.36
C ASP A 71 15.34 9.35 0.98
N GLY A 72 14.03 9.11 0.81
CA GLY A 72 12.98 10.00 1.29
C GLY A 72 12.81 11.31 0.53
N GLN A 73 13.54 11.51 -0.58
CA GLN A 73 13.40 12.67 -1.45
C GLN A 73 12.65 12.31 -2.73
N MET A 74 11.71 13.17 -3.13
CA MET A 74 10.95 13.02 -4.38
C MET A 74 11.53 13.91 -5.47
N THR A 75 12.09 13.28 -6.50
CA THR A 75 12.43 13.93 -7.76
C THR A 75 11.20 13.96 -8.66
N ARG A 76 10.79 15.17 -9.05
CA ARG A 76 9.56 15.46 -9.79
C ARG A 76 9.80 15.67 -11.28
N ARG A 77 8.72 15.64 -12.06
CA ARG A 77 8.68 15.90 -13.52
C ARG A 77 9.66 15.02 -14.30
N VAL A 78 9.80 13.77 -13.88
CA VAL A 78 10.66 12.80 -14.54
C VAL A 78 10.05 12.43 -15.89
N SER A 79 10.88 12.33 -16.93
CA SER A 79 10.37 11.98 -18.25
C SER A 79 10.05 10.48 -18.32
N TYR A 80 9.06 10.13 -19.14
CA TYR A 80 8.72 8.74 -19.42
C TYR A 80 9.92 7.91 -19.88
N GLN A 81 10.81 8.51 -20.68
CA GLN A 81 12.02 7.86 -21.17
C GLN A 81 12.99 7.49 -20.03
N VAL A 82 13.14 8.36 -19.02
CA VAL A 82 13.95 8.07 -17.84
C VAL A 82 13.36 6.92 -17.04
N ILE A 83 12.03 6.88 -16.85
CA ILE A 83 11.39 5.75 -16.16
C ILE A 83 11.63 4.44 -16.93
N ARG A 84 11.48 4.45 -18.26
CA ARG A 84 11.73 3.27 -19.10
C ARG A 84 13.17 2.76 -19.01
N GLN A 85 14.15 3.67 -18.97
CA GLN A 85 15.55 3.29 -18.82
C GLN A 85 15.84 2.60 -17.47
N ASN A 86 15.02 2.87 -16.45
CA ASN A 86 15.16 2.29 -15.12
C ASN A 86 14.34 1.00 -14.91
N ILE A 87 13.65 0.47 -15.92
CA ILE A 87 12.92 -0.81 -15.81
C ILE A 87 13.76 -1.94 -15.22
N PRO A 88 15.03 -2.16 -15.61
CA PRO A 88 15.85 -3.21 -15.00
C PRO A 88 16.00 -3.05 -13.48
N ALA A 89 16.21 -1.81 -13.00
CA ALA A 89 16.31 -1.52 -11.57
C ALA A 89 14.95 -1.69 -10.86
N ILE A 90 13.85 -1.27 -11.49
CA ILE A 90 12.48 -1.43 -10.98
C ILE A 90 12.14 -2.91 -10.77
N VAL A 91 12.50 -3.77 -11.72
CA VAL A 91 12.27 -5.22 -11.64
C VAL A 91 13.18 -5.85 -10.58
N ALA A 92 14.44 -5.43 -10.50
CA ALA A 92 15.37 -5.92 -9.47
C ALA A 92 14.92 -5.60 -8.04
N TYR A 93 14.10 -4.57 -7.85
CA TYR A 93 13.52 -4.18 -6.55
C TYR A 93 12.30 -5.02 -6.11
N THR A 94 11.86 -5.99 -6.93
CA THR A 94 10.66 -6.80 -6.63
C THR A 94 10.73 -7.55 -5.29
N PRO A 95 11.86 -8.15 -4.86
CA PRO A 95 11.96 -8.79 -3.55
C PRO A 95 11.69 -7.81 -2.40
N GLN A 96 12.31 -6.63 -2.45
CA GLN A 96 12.13 -5.57 -1.45
C GLN A 96 10.69 -5.05 -1.45
N ARG A 97 10.05 -4.96 -2.62
CA ARG A 97 8.61 -4.64 -2.74
C ARG A 97 7.74 -5.66 -2.01
N LYS A 98 8.05 -6.97 -2.10
CA LYS A 98 7.32 -8.01 -1.36
C LYS A 98 7.50 -7.85 0.14
N GLU A 99 8.74 -7.70 0.61
CA GLU A 99 9.04 -7.49 2.03
C GLU A 99 8.30 -6.28 2.60
N ARG A 100 8.26 -5.19 1.82
CA ARG A 100 7.50 -3.98 2.15
C ARG A 100 6.01 -4.23 2.30
N LEU A 101 5.38 -4.90 1.34
CA LEU A 101 3.95 -5.15 1.38
C LEU A 101 3.58 -6.07 2.55
N ILE A 102 4.42 -7.07 2.85
CA ILE A 102 4.28 -7.90 4.04
C ILE A 102 4.35 -7.04 5.30
N TYR A 103 5.33 -6.14 5.39
CA TYR A 103 5.45 -5.21 6.52
C TYR A 103 4.19 -4.33 6.68
N GLN A 104 3.68 -3.75 5.59
CA GLN A 104 2.46 -2.92 5.62
C GLN A 104 1.23 -3.73 6.08
N ILE A 105 1.08 -4.98 5.62
CA ILE A 105 -0.01 -5.86 6.06
C ILE A 105 0.10 -6.14 7.56
N LYS A 106 1.30 -6.45 8.06
CA LYS A 106 1.53 -6.68 9.49
C LYS A 106 1.23 -5.45 10.35
N GLU A 107 1.54 -4.25 9.86
CA GLU A 107 1.14 -3.00 10.53
C GLU A 107 -0.40 -2.92 10.66
N GLN A 108 -1.15 -3.28 9.61
CA GLN A 108 -2.60 -3.30 9.67
C GLN A 108 -3.15 -4.38 10.62
N PHE A 109 -2.54 -5.57 10.67
CA PHE A 109 -2.90 -6.60 11.65
C PHE A 109 -2.69 -6.11 13.09
N LYS A 110 -1.57 -5.42 13.35
CA LYS A 110 -1.31 -4.82 14.66
C LYS A 110 -2.39 -3.80 15.03
N GLU A 111 -2.77 -2.90 14.13
CA GLU A 111 -3.85 -1.94 14.37
C GLU A 111 -5.20 -2.62 14.66
N ILE A 112 -5.53 -3.70 13.93
CA ILE A 112 -6.76 -4.49 14.16
C ILE A 112 -6.73 -5.10 15.57
N TYR A 113 -5.62 -5.73 15.96
CA TYR A 113 -5.47 -6.32 17.28
C TYR A 113 -5.53 -5.28 18.40
N GLU A 114 -4.88 -4.12 18.23
CA GLU A 114 -4.95 -3.04 19.21
C GLU A 114 -6.39 -2.53 19.43
N ALA A 115 -7.22 -2.56 18.38
CA ALA A 115 -8.63 -2.18 18.46
C ALA A 115 -9.57 -3.29 18.99
N ALA A 116 -9.15 -4.56 18.88
CA ALA A 116 -9.90 -5.74 19.32
C ALA A 116 -8.94 -6.77 19.96
N PRO A 117 -8.39 -6.50 21.16
CA PRO A 117 -7.29 -7.26 21.74
C PRO A 117 -7.76 -8.56 22.42
N TYR A 118 -8.38 -9.44 21.63
CA TYR A 118 -8.94 -10.71 22.09
C TYR A 118 -8.08 -11.89 21.64
N TYR A 119 -8.08 -12.97 22.41
CA TYR A 119 -7.22 -14.12 22.15
C TYR A 119 -7.52 -14.76 20.78
N PHE A 120 -8.79 -14.95 20.43
CA PHE A 120 -9.17 -15.53 19.14
C PHE A 120 -8.75 -14.64 17.95
N VAL A 121 -8.73 -13.31 18.13
CA VAL A 121 -8.27 -12.37 17.10
C VAL A 121 -6.75 -12.51 16.93
N GLN A 122 -6.01 -12.64 18.02
CA GLN A 122 -4.57 -12.87 17.97
C GLN A 122 -4.23 -14.14 17.20
N GLU A 123 -4.89 -15.26 17.50
CA GLU A 123 -4.70 -16.54 16.81
C GLU A 123 -5.00 -16.44 15.31
N GLU A 124 -6.12 -15.80 14.95
CA GLU A 124 -6.50 -15.63 13.54
C GLU A 124 -5.48 -14.77 12.77
N LEU A 125 -5.02 -13.67 13.36
CA LEU A 125 -4.03 -12.80 12.74
C LEU A 125 -2.65 -13.47 12.63
N LEU A 126 -2.24 -14.28 13.61
CA LEU A 126 -1.00 -15.06 13.54
C LEU A 126 -1.03 -16.08 12.41
N GLN A 127 -2.14 -16.81 12.24
CA GLN A 127 -2.31 -17.75 11.11
C GLN A 127 -2.21 -17.03 9.76
N GLN A 128 -2.82 -15.85 9.64
CA GLN A 128 -2.70 -15.04 8.43
C GLN A 128 -1.24 -14.57 8.23
N GLU A 129 -0.56 -14.15 9.30
CA GLU A 129 0.83 -13.69 9.24
C GLU A 129 1.80 -14.78 8.73
N GLU A 130 1.64 -16.02 9.21
CA GLU A 130 2.44 -17.17 8.75
C GLU A 130 2.25 -17.43 7.25
N SER A 131 1.03 -17.21 6.73
CA SER A 131 0.73 -17.40 5.31
C SER A 131 1.36 -16.34 4.39
N LEU A 132 1.69 -15.15 4.90
CA LEU A 132 2.24 -14.04 4.09
C LEU A 132 3.59 -14.41 3.45
N GLY A 133 4.40 -15.21 4.15
CA GLY A 133 5.70 -15.67 3.65
C GLY A 133 5.58 -16.63 2.44
N MET A 134 4.41 -17.24 2.26
CA MET A 134 4.12 -18.19 1.19
C MET A 134 3.51 -17.53 -0.05
N VAL A 135 3.24 -16.21 -0.01
CA VAL A 135 2.64 -15.51 -1.15
C VAL A 135 3.70 -15.27 -2.23
N ASP A 136 3.41 -15.76 -3.44
CA ASP A 136 4.38 -15.77 -4.54
C ASP A 136 4.65 -14.39 -5.14
N THR A 137 3.64 -13.53 -5.25
CA THR A 137 3.73 -12.26 -6.00
C THR A 137 3.45 -11.03 -5.13
N SER A 138 4.09 -9.91 -5.49
CA SER A 138 3.81 -8.60 -4.90
C SER A 138 2.40 -8.11 -5.21
N GLU A 139 1.85 -8.45 -6.38
CA GLU A 139 0.47 -8.10 -6.74
C GLU A 139 -0.56 -8.76 -5.81
N ALA A 140 -0.36 -10.03 -5.46
CA ALA A 140 -1.25 -10.72 -4.52
C ALA A 140 -1.19 -10.08 -3.13
N LEU A 141 0.02 -9.71 -2.66
CA LEU A 141 0.19 -8.97 -1.41
C LEU A 141 -0.47 -7.59 -1.45
N LEU A 142 -0.31 -6.84 -2.55
CA LEU A 142 -0.95 -5.53 -2.73
C LEU A 142 -2.48 -5.63 -2.73
N HIS A 143 -3.03 -6.66 -3.36
CA HIS A 143 -4.45 -6.93 -3.34
C HIS A 143 -4.95 -7.28 -1.93
N GLY A 144 -4.18 -8.09 -1.19
CA GLY A 144 -4.44 -8.40 0.22
C GLY A 144 -4.47 -7.14 1.08
N LEU A 145 -3.42 -6.30 0.99
CA LEU A 145 -3.34 -5.01 1.68
C LEU A 145 -4.55 -4.12 1.36
N THR A 146 -4.91 -4.00 0.08
CA THR A 146 -6.05 -3.20 -0.36
C THR A 146 -7.37 -3.71 0.24
N THR A 147 -7.53 -5.03 0.36
CA THR A 147 -8.72 -5.66 0.94
C THR A 147 -8.80 -5.39 2.43
N ILE A 148 -7.69 -5.59 3.15
CA ILE A 148 -7.59 -5.31 4.59
C ILE A 148 -7.93 -3.85 4.86
N LEU A 149 -7.33 -2.90 4.15
CA LEU A 149 -7.60 -1.47 4.35
C LEU A 149 -9.07 -1.10 4.13
N LYS A 150 -9.75 -1.72 3.17
CA LYS A 150 -11.18 -1.48 2.90
C LYS A 150 -12.10 -2.11 3.95
N GLN A 151 -11.72 -3.25 4.51
CA GLN A 151 -12.54 -4.06 5.40
C GLN A 151 -12.19 -3.88 6.89
N LYS A 152 -11.09 -3.19 7.21
CA LYS A 152 -10.53 -3.05 8.56
C LYS A 152 -11.58 -2.70 9.60
N ASP A 153 -12.36 -1.64 9.38
CA ASP A 153 -13.37 -1.19 10.33
C ASP A 153 -14.49 -2.23 10.52
N GLN A 154 -14.88 -2.94 9.45
CA GLN A 154 -15.88 -4.00 9.52
C GLN A 154 -15.35 -5.23 10.27
N MET A 155 -14.08 -5.59 10.06
CA MET A 155 -13.40 -6.67 10.79
C MET A 155 -13.34 -6.37 12.28
N ILE A 156 -12.91 -5.16 12.66
CA ILE A 156 -12.85 -4.72 14.06
C ILE A 156 -14.23 -4.79 14.72
N ALA A 157 -15.25 -4.25 14.05
CA ALA A 157 -16.62 -4.29 14.57
C ALA A 157 -17.16 -5.72 14.71
N TYR A 158 -16.81 -6.61 13.77
CA TYR A 158 -17.15 -8.04 13.85
C TYR A 158 -16.50 -8.71 15.06
N TYR A 159 -15.20 -8.51 15.28
CA TYR A 159 -14.47 -9.10 16.40
C TYR A 159 -15.00 -8.59 17.75
N GLN A 160 -15.24 -7.29 17.89
CA GLN A 160 -15.83 -6.72 19.10
C GLN A 160 -17.21 -7.33 19.40
N LYS A 161 -18.06 -7.47 18.38
CA LYS A 161 -19.37 -8.10 18.53
C LYS A 161 -19.28 -9.59 18.87
N ALA A 162 -18.34 -10.32 18.28
CA ALA A 162 -18.12 -11.73 18.59
C ALA A 162 -17.70 -11.92 20.05
N HIS A 163 -16.79 -11.09 20.55
CA HIS A 163 -16.40 -11.07 21.95
C HIS A 163 -17.61 -10.82 22.88
N GLU A 164 -18.41 -9.79 22.61
CA GLU A 164 -19.64 -9.48 23.36
C GLU A 164 -20.65 -10.64 23.38
N ALA A 165 -20.72 -11.42 22.30
CA ALA A 165 -21.56 -12.61 22.19
C ALA A 165 -21.02 -13.84 22.96
N GLY A 166 -19.87 -13.72 23.62
CA GLY A 166 -19.29 -14.76 24.48
C GLY A 166 -18.35 -15.71 23.75
N TYR A 167 -17.78 -15.33 22.60
CA TYR A 167 -16.82 -16.18 21.87
C TYR A 167 -15.54 -16.43 22.69
N ASP A 168 -15.16 -15.49 23.58
CA ASP A 168 -14.06 -15.66 24.53
C ASP A 168 -14.41 -16.52 25.76
N ALA A 169 -15.66 -16.95 25.94
CA ALA A 169 -16.05 -17.77 27.09
C ALA A 169 -15.62 -19.24 26.99
N TRP A 170 -14.98 -19.65 25.88
CA TRP A 170 -14.61 -21.04 25.59
C TRP A 170 -13.14 -21.21 25.14
N GLY A 171 -12.32 -20.16 25.23
CA GLY A 171 -10.87 -20.19 24.95
C GLY A 171 -10.03 -20.44 26.20
#